data_AF-A0A1G4PWR5-F1
#
_entry.id   AF-A0A1G4PWR5-F1
#
_cell.length_a   1.000
_cell.length_b   1.000
_cell.length_c   1.000
_cell.angle_alpha   90.00
_cell.angle_beta   90.00
_cell.angle_gamma   90.00
#
_symmetry.space_group_name_H-M   'P 1'
#
loop_
_entity.id
_entity.type
_entity.pdbx_description
1 polymer ?
#
loop_
_entity_poly.entity_id
_entity_poly.type
_entity_poly.pdbx_seq_one_letter_code
_entity_poly.pdbx_strand_id
1 'polypeptide(L)'
;MPLTKQTIDPFIELLRAVRESFNTYDLQEKPGVPCAKGTITARLNNLMVISDALEAREPNSKDTQEIQQISNSLAWLKEDKDVQKGFTGADLELPETALSKSHSGFVLSGQVTYLEAISMLQRALQDIILAN
;
A
#
# COMPACT_ATOMS: atom_id res chain seq x y z
N MET A 1 -18.36 -1.36 7.53
CA MET A 1 -17.42 -1.28 8.66
C MET A 1 -16.81 0.11 8.77
N PRO A 2 -17.00 0.79 9.90
CA PRO A 2 -16.38 2.08 10.18
C PRO A 2 -14.85 2.01 10.16
N LEU A 3 -14.21 3.15 9.89
CA LEU A 3 -12.77 3.35 9.86
C LEU A 3 -12.25 3.12 11.27
N THR A 4 -11.72 1.93 11.49
CA THR A 4 -11.24 1.46 12.78
C THR A 4 -9.82 0.94 12.65
N LYS A 5 -9.10 0.89 13.75
CA LYS A 5 -7.77 0.26 13.80
C LYS A 5 -7.76 -1.13 13.17
N GLN A 6 -8.75 -1.97 13.51
CA GLN A 6 -8.88 -3.33 12.97
C GLN A 6 -9.02 -3.38 11.44
N THR A 7 -9.61 -2.35 10.83
CA THR A 7 -9.70 -2.25 9.37
C THR A 7 -8.44 -1.68 8.71
N ILE A 8 -7.69 -0.82 9.41
CA ILE A 8 -6.50 -0.15 8.87
C ILE A 8 -5.22 -0.99 9.02
N ASP A 9 -5.04 -1.67 10.16
CA ASP A 9 -3.81 -2.40 10.45
C ASP A 9 -3.43 -3.46 9.40
N PRO A 10 -4.37 -4.27 8.87
CA PRO A 10 -4.05 -5.19 7.78
C PRO A 10 -3.53 -4.48 6.53
N PHE A 11 -4.06 -3.29 6.23
CA PHE A 11 -3.60 -2.47 5.10
C PHE A 11 -2.23 -1.84 5.36
N ILE A 12 -1.95 -1.40 6.59
CA ILE A 12 -0.60 -0.95 7.01
C ILE A 12 0.42 -2.06 6.76
N GLU A 13 0.10 -3.30 7.14
CA GLU A 13 1.01 -4.43 6.96
C GLU A 13 1.24 -4.75 5.48
N LEU A 14 0.20 -4.71 4.64
CA LEU A 14 0.35 -4.86 3.19
C LEU A 14 1.21 -3.73 2.59
N LEU A 15 0.94 -2.49 2.97
CA LEU A 15 1.67 -1.31 2.47
C LEU A 15 3.15 -1.36 2.88
N ARG A 16 3.43 -1.82 4.11
CA ARG A 16 4.78 -2.07 4.61
C ARG A 16 5.46 -3.16 3.80
N ALA A 17 4.80 -4.30 3.56
CA ALA A 17 5.34 -5.40 2.77
C ALA A 17 5.72 -4.96 1.35
N VAL A 18 4.86 -4.20 0.67
CA VAL A 18 5.15 -3.65 -0.66
C VAL A 18 6.31 -2.65 -0.61
N ARG A 19 6.40 -1.81 0.42
CA ARG A 19 7.55 -0.90 0.58
C ARG A 19 8.87 -1.65 0.73
N GLU A 20 8.87 -2.75 1.49
CA GLU A 20 10.07 -3.54 1.76
C GLU A 20 10.50 -4.34 0.53
N SER A 21 9.56 -4.81 -0.31
CA SER A 21 9.91 -5.50 -1.56
C SER A 21 10.63 -4.61 -2.57
N PHE A 22 10.59 -3.28 -2.41
CA PHE A 22 11.38 -2.35 -3.23
C PHE A 22 12.87 -2.32 -2.85
N ASN A 23 13.29 -2.99 -1.77
CA ASN A 23 14.68 -3.03 -1.33
C ASN A 23 15.49 -4.15 -1.99
N THR A 24 14.89 -4.95 -2.88
CA THR A 24 15.62 -5.99 -3.62
C THR A 24 16.76 -5.37 -4.41
N TYR A 25 17.86 -6.11 -4.54
CA TYR A 25 19.10 -5.64 -5.18
C TYR A 25 18.84 -5.07 -6.59
N ASP A 26 17.93 -5.71 -7.35
CA ASP A 26 17.58 -5.35 -8.72
C ASP A 26 16.81 -4.01 -8.88
N LEU A 27 16.41 -3.39 -7.76
CA LEU A 27 15.59 -2.16 -7.76
C LEU A 27 16.31 -0.95 -7.17
N GLN A 28 17.44 -1.11 -6.47
CA GLN A 28 18.06 -0.03 -5.69
C GLN A 28 18.56 1.16 -6.53
N GLU A 29 18.90 0.93 -7.80
CA GLU A 29 19.44 1.95 -8.70
C GLU A 29 18.50 2.34 -9.85
N LYS A 30 17.30 1.75 -9.92
CA LYS A 30 16.39 2.01 -11.05
C LYS A 30 15.67 3.35 -10.87
N PRO A 31 15.67 4.22 -11.91
CA PRO A 31 14.95 5.48 -11.86
C PRO A 31 13.45 5.22 -11.64
N GLY A 32 12.81 6.00 -10.76
CA GLY A 32 11.40 5.82 -10.39
C GLY A 32 11.16 5.02 -9.10
N VAL A 33 12.02 4.04 -8.77
CA VAL A 33 11.91 3.25 -7.52
C VAL A 33 12.01 4.12 -6.27
N PRO A 34 12.97 5.07 -6.15
CA PRO A 34 13.03 5.96 -4.98
C PRO A 34 11.76 6.80 -4.81
N CYS A 35 11.13 7.20 -5.91
CA CYS A 35 9.91 8.00 -5.90
C CYS A 35 8.71 7.18 -5.39
N ALA A 36 8.53 5.96 -5.90
CA ALA A 36 7.54 5.02 -5.40
C ALA A 36 7.75 4.70 -3.92
N LYS A 37 8.98 4.35 -3.53
CA LYS A 37 9.34 4.04 -2.16
C LYS A 37 9.09 5.22 -1.21
N GLY A 38 9.51 6.42 -1.59
CA GLY A 38 9.29 7.64 -0.80
C GLY A 38 7.81 7.95 -0.62
N THR A 39 7.02 7.79 -1.68
CA THR A 39 5.56 7.99 -1.66
C THR A 39 4.89 6.98 -0.71
N ILE A 40 5.18 5.69 -0.86
CA ILE A 40 4.62 4.65 0.02
C ILE A 40 5.06 4.86 1.47
N THR A 41 6.31 5.25 1.72
CA THR A 41 6.81 5.52 3.07
C THR A 41 6.06 6.67 3.73
N ALA A 42 5.81 7.77 3.00
CA ALA A 42 5.04 8.89 3.53
C ALA A 42 3.59 8.48 3.88
N ARG A 43 2.95 7.68 3.02
CA ARG A 43 1.59 7.17 3.26
C ARG A 43 1.52 6.21 4.43
N LEU A 44 2.52 5.33 4.58
CA LEU A 44 2.64 4.42 5.71
C LEU A 44 2.74 5.18 7.04
N ASN A 45 3.57 6.22 7.10
CA ASN A 45 3.71 7.03 8.31
C ASN A 45 2.40 7.73 8.69
N ASN A 46 1.66 8.28 7.71
CA ASN A 46 0.36 8.89 7.98
C ASN A 46 -0.65 7.87 8.51
N LEU A 47 -0.69 6.66 7.93
CA LEU A 47 -1.59 5.60 8.39
C LEU A 47 -1.26 5.12 9.80
N MET A 48 0.02 4.99 10.15
CA MET A 48 0.42 4.61 11.50
C MET A 48 -0.10 5.62 12.53
N VAL A 49 0.02 6.93 12.26
CA VAL A 49 -0.52 7.99 13.13
C VAL A 49 -2.05 7.88 13.25
N ILE A 50 -2.76 7.57 12.15
CA ILE A 50 -4.21 7.37 12.18
C ILE A 50 -4.57 6.12 12.99
N SER A 51 -3.92 4.99 12.74
CA SER A 51 -4.16 3.72 13.45
C SER A 51 -4.00 3.89 14.97
N ASP A 52 -2.93 4.56 15.41
CA ASP A 52 -2.69 4.82 16.83
C ASP A 52 -3.77 5.74 17.42
N ALA A 53 -4.20 6.77 16.67
CA ALA A 53 -5.26 7.67 17.12
C ALA A 53 -6.62 6.97 17.25
N LEU A 54 -6.91 5.99 16.38
CA LEU A 54 -8.17 5.23 16.41
C LEU A 54 -8.29 4.27 17.60
N GLU A 55 -7.24 4.07 18.39
CA GLU A 55 -7.35 3.39 19.69
C GLU A 55 -8.06 4.25 20.74
N ALA A 56 -7.91 5.57 20.64
CA ALA A 56 -8.33 6.51 21.67
C ALA A 56 -9.54 7.36 21.27
N ARG A 57 -9.86 7.46 19.97
CA ARG A 57 -10.97 8.28 19.46
C ARG A 57 -11.61 7.70 18.20
N GLU A 58 -12.84 8.12 17.96
CA GLU A 58 -13.53 7.90 16.69
C GLU A 58 -12.80 8.61 15.52
N PRO A 59 -12.94 8.09 14.28
CA PRO A 59 -12.41 8.73 13.09
C PRO A 59 -13.01 10.13 12.88
N ASN A 60 -12.20 11.03 12.34
CA ASN A 60 -12.63 12.39 12.00
C ASN A 60 -12.40 12.69 10.50
N SER A 61 -12.83 13.87 10.06
CA SER A 61 -12.72 14.29 8.66
C SER A 61 -11.29 14.32 8.13
N LYS A 62 -10.29 14.58 8.99
CA LYS A 62 -8.88 14.56 8.61
C LYS A 62 -8.42 13.14 8.30
N ASP A 63 -8.84 12.15 9.10
CA ASP A 63 -8.49 10.75 8.85
C ASP A 63 -9.05 10.29 7.49
N THR A 64 -10.33 10.61 7.22
CA THR A 64 -10.96 10.31 5.92
C THR A 64 -10.25 11.00 4.75
N GLN A 65 -9.85 12.26 4.93
CA GLN A 65 -9.08 12.98 3.90
C GLN A 65 -7.73 12.32 3.63
N GLU A 66 -7.01 11.88 4.67
CA GLU A 66 -5.73 11.17 4.49
C GLU A 66 -5.92 9.83 3.76
N ILE A 67 -6.98 9.07 4.09
CA ILE A 67 -7.35 7.84 3.35
C ILE A 67 -7.58 8.14 1.86
N GLN A 68 -8.31 9.23 1.55
CA GLN A 68 -8.51 9.66 0.16
C GLN A 68 -7.19 10.06 -0.52
N GLN A 69 -6.29 10.75 0.18
CA GLN A 69 -4.98 11.12 -0.36
C GLN A 69 -4.09 9.90 -0.65
N ILE A 70 -4.22 8.84 0.15
CA ILE A 70 -3.56 7.56 -0.13
C ILE A 70 -4.12 6.95 -1.42
N SER A 71 -5.44 6.95 -1.60
CA SER A 71 -6.07 6.46 -2.84
C SER A 71 -5.54 7.22 -4.06
N ASN A 72 -5.46 8.54 -3.98
CA ASN A 72 -4.94 9.38 -5.07
C ASN A 72 -3.45 9.08 -5.34
N SER A 73 -2.64 8.90 -4.29
CA SER A 73 -1.22 8.57 -4.42
C SER A 73 -1.03 7.22 -5.10
N LEU A 74 -1.83 6.21 -4.74
CA LEU A 74 -1.78 4.89 -5.36
C LEU A 74 -2.24 4.92 -6.83
N ALA A 75 -3.26 5.72 -7.14
CA ALA A 75 -3.69 5.94 -8.53
C ALA A 75 -2.57 6.57 -9.37
N TRP A 76 -1.94 7.63 -8.86
CA TRP A 76 -0.81 8.25 -9.52
C TRP A 76 0.36 7.26 -9.72
N LEU A 77 0.75 6.51 -8.69
CA LEU A 77 1.80 5.48 -8.78
C LEU A 77 1.52 4.41 -9.84
N LYS A 78 0.25 4.08 -10.06
CA LYS A 78 -0.18 3.12 -11.08
C LYS A 78 -0.14 3.68 -12.50
N GLU A 79 -0.31 5.00 -12.65
CA GLU A 79 -0.40 5.67 -13.96
C GLU A 79 0.92 6.27 -14.42
N ASP A 80 1.81 6.63 -13.49
CA ASP A 80 3.08 7.27 -13.79
C ASP A 80 4.04 6.31 -14.51
N LYS A 81 4.32 6.63 -15.78
CA LYS A 81 5.13 5.78 -16.66
C LYS A 81 6.60 5.79 -16.30
N ASP A 82 7.11 6.88 -15.72
CA ASP A 82 8.52 6.97 -15.36
C ASP A 82 8.80 6.20 -14.07
N VAL A 83 7.84 6.19 -13.14
CA VAL A 83 7.86 5.27 -12.01
C VAL A 83 7.80 3.82 -12.48
N GLN A 84 6.84 3.46 -13.34
CA GLN A 84 6.66 2.09 -13.83
C GLN A 84 7.88 1.53 -14.57
N LYS A 85 8.58 2.34 -15.36
CA LYS A 85 9.83 1.94 -16.01
C LYS A 85 10.87 1.43 -15.00
N GLY A 86 10.90 2.01 -13.80
CA GLY A 86 11.77 1.58 -12.70
C GLY A 86 11.52 0.16 -12.21
N PHE A 87 10.36 -0.41 -12.51
CA PHE A 87 9.98 -1.77 -12.10
C PHE A 87 9.82 -2.73 -13.28
N THR A 88 10.16 -2.32 -14.50
CA THR A 88 10.05 -3.20 -15.67
C THR A 88 10.97 -4.40 -15.52
N GLY A 89 10.39 -5.60 -15.68
CA GLY A 89 11.10 -6.88 -15.54
C GLY A 89 11.54 -7.22 -14.11
N ALA A 90 10.99 -6.54 -13.09
CA ALA A 90 11.25 -6.86 -11.70
C ALA A 90 10.03 -7.54 -11.07
N ASP A 91 10.30 -8.63 -10.36
CA ASP A 91 9.33 -9.30 -9.51
C ASP A 91 9.55 -8.83 -8.07
N LEU A 92 8.45 -8.48 -7.41
CA LEU A 92 8.42 -8.05 -6.03
C LEU A 92 8.08 -9.23 -5.15
N GLU A 93 8.97 -9.53 -4.22
CA GLU A 93 8.72 -10.58 -3.24
C GLU A 93 7.86 -10.06 -2.09
N LEU A 94 6.62 -10.55 -1.99
CA LEU A 94 5.70 -10.27 -0.90
C LEU A 94 5.54 -11.50 0.00
N PRO A 95 5.65 -11.35 1.34
CA PRO A 95 5.42 -12.44 2.27
C PRO A 95 3.97 -12.94 2.16
N GLU A 96 3.78 -14.27 2.12
CA GLU A 96 2.46 -14.90 2.00
C GLU A 96 1.47 -14.43 3.07
N THR A 97 1.96 -14.11 4.27
CA THR A 97 1.15 -13.61 5.38
C THR A 97 0.55 -12.22 5.12
N ALA A 98 1.22 -11.36 4.35
CA ALA A 98 0.68 -10.05 3.95
C ALA A 98 -0.38 -10.22 2.83
N LEU A 99 -0.15 -11.17 1.93
CA LEU A 99 -1.11 -11.53 0.87
C LEU A 99 -2.40 -12.12 1.48
N SER A 100 -2.27 -13.12 2.35
CA SER A 100 -3.40 -13.82 2.97
C SER A 100 -4.24 -12.94 3.90
N LYS A 101 -3.62 -11.96 4.58
CA LYS A 101 -4.31 -11.02 5.47
C LYS A 101 -5.03 -9.91 4.71
N SER A 102 -4.55 -9.56 3.52
CA SER A 102 -5.13 -8.48 2.72
C SER A 102 -6.29 -8.93 1.82
N HIS A 103 -6.35 -10.19 1.40
CA HIS A 103 -7.53 -10.78 0.74
C HIS A 103 -7.42 -12.30 0.53
N SER A 104 -8.57 -13.00 0.59
CA SER A 104 -8.67 -14.45 0.30
C SER A 104 -8.72 -14.81 -1.19
N GLY A 105 -8.71 -13.81 -2.09
CA GLY A 105 -8.92 -14.00 -3.54
C GLY A 105 -7.65 -14.03 -4.40
N PHE A 106 -6.49 -13.68 -3.85
CA PHE A 106 -5.22 -13.72 -4.56
C PHE A 106 -4.38 -14.90 -4.06
N VAL A 107 -4.42 -16.02 -4.78
CA VAL A 107 -3.43 -17.09 -4.64
C VAL A 107 -2.26 -16.73 -5.56
N LEU A 108 -1.47 -15.74 -5.17
CA LEU A 108 -0.23 -15.40 -5.85
C LEU A 108 0.93 -15.85 -4.95
N SER A 109 1.67 -16.85 -5.40
CA SER A 109 2.88 -17.31 -4.72
C SER A 109 3.92 -16.20 -4.80
N GLY A 110 4.37 -15.67 -3.65
CA GLY A 110 5.65 -14.99 -3.40
C GLY A 110 6.03 -13.77 -4.23
N GLN A 111 5.92 -13.82 -5.56
CA GLN A 111 6.37 -12.85 -6.54
C GLN A 111 5.18 -12.19 -7.22
N VAL A 112 5.14 -10.87 -7.22
CA VAL A 112 4.13 -10.06 -7.93
C VAL A 112 4.82 -8.95 -8.70
N THR A 113 4.25 -8.53 -9.81
CA THR A 113 4.72 -7.33 -10.52
C THR A 113 4.39 -6.06 -9.72
N TYR A 114 5.07 -4.96 -10.03
CA TYR A 114 4.75 -3.66 -9.44
C TYR A 114 3.27 -3.25 -9.63
N LEU A 115 2.73 -3.43 -10.83
CA LEU A 115 1.34 -3.03 -11.12
C LEU A 115 0.33 -3.90 -10.36
N GLU A 116 0.64 -5.18 -10.15
CA GLU A 116 -0.16 -6.06 -9.29
C GLU A 116 -0.10 -5.59 -7.85
N ALA A 117 1.11 -5.33 -7.31
CA ALA A 117 1.27 -4.83 -5.95
C ALA A 117 0.50 -3.52 -5.70
N ILE A 118 0.59 -2.54 -6.61
CA ILE A 118 -0.18 -1.29 -6.49
C ILE A 118 -1.69 -1.54 -6.61
N SER A 119 -2.11 -2.43 -7.52
CA SER A 119 -3.54 -2.77 -7.66
C SER A 119 -4.10 -3.49 -6.44
N MET A 120 -3.30 -4.34 -5.77
CA MET A 120 -3.65 -4.96 -4.50
C MET A 120 -3.85 -3.91 -3.40
N LEU A 121 -2.94 -2.94 -3.30
CA LEU A 121 -3.08 -1.83 -2.36
C LEU A 121 -4.34 -0.99 -2.63
N GLN A 122 -4.62 -0.68 -3.89
CA GLN A 122 -5.83 0.06 -4.27
C GLN A 122 -7.10 -0.70 -3.86
N ARG A 123 -7.13 -2.02 -4.10
CA ARG A 123 -8.29 -2.85 -3.76
C ARG A 123 -8.49 -2.93 -2.25
N ALA A 124 -7.44 -3.24 -1.50
CA ALA A 124 -7.49 -3.27 -0.04
C ALA A 124 -7.94 -1.92 0.56
N LEU A 125 -7.49 -0.81 -0.01
CA LEU A 125 -7.94 0.52 0.39
C LEU A 125 -9.41 0.78 0.03
N GLN A 126 -9.87 0.33 -1.14
CA GLN A 126 -11.28 0.42 -1.53
C GLN A 126 -12.18 -0.35 -0.57
N ASP A 127 -11.76 -1.51 -0.07
CA ASP A 127 -12.56 -2.25 0.91
C ASP A 127 -12.68 -1.48 2.24
N ILE A 128 -11.62 -0.78 2.66
CA ILE A 128 -11.68 0.13 3.81
C ILE A 128 -12.67 1.28 3.53
N ILE A 129 -12.62 1.88 2.34
CA ILE A 129 -13.49 3.01 1.97
C ILE A 129 -14.95 2.57 1.85
N LEU A 130 -15.24 1.46 1.17
CA LEU A 130 -16.61 0.97 0.92
C LEU A 130 -17.25 0.35 2.15
N ALA A 131 -16.43 -0.09 3.11
CA ALA A 131 -16.96 -0.49 4.39
C ALA A 131 -17.43 0.75 5.19
N ASN A 132 -16.83 1.92 5.01
CA ASN A 132 -17.25 3.15 5.69
C ASN A 132 -18.57 3.72 5.17
#